data_AF-A0AB34LGF5-F1
#
_entry.id   AF-A0AB34LGF5-F1
#
_cell.length_a   1.000
_cell.length_b   1.000
_cell.length_c   1.000
_cell.angle_alpha   90.00
_cell.angle_beta   90.00
_cell.angle_gamma   90.00
#
_symmetry.space_group_name_H-M   'P 1'
#
loop_
_entity.id
_entity.type
_entity.pdbx_description
1 polymer ?
#
loop_
_entity_poly.entity_id
_entity_poly.type
_entity_poly.pdbx_seq_one_letter_code
_entity_poly.pdbx_strand_id
1 'polypeptide(L)'
;MKSYIIVAALSVLTGGLSAQTSIEDVLRSVEANNKDLQANSQLVQSQKLEAKLDNNLPDPSVSYSHFWGNKEGMGFTGEFVASQSFDFPSVYVRKHKLTKAKSAGLDRQGMAFRQQILLQVKEVCLDLVLLNQQKNLLDTRLRNAEQLSAFYATRLEKGDANILETNKIDLELLNARTEARMNETSRIAKLQELATLNGGIAIEFTDTVYALPDREVLSFDELRTEAMQSDPQLQTLRSDQTTALRQVSVNKAKGLPGFELGYRMNPASGGERFNGFLVGITIPLFSNRNNVKQAKAQARYTEMQLESASFTVENGLRQLYDQSVSLKKSIDEYKDVLKRQNSLVLLNKAIQAGQISMIEYFVDVTTYYQSVQNYLQLQNQYQKVMAQLYKYRL
;
A
#
# COMPACT_ATOMS: atom_id res chain seq x y z
N MET A 1 -13.28 41.14 52.46
CA MET A 1 -12.89 41.39 51.06
C MET A 1 -13.44 40.24 50.23
N LYS A 2 -14.34 40.54 49.30
CA LYS A 2 -15.04 39.58 48.45
C LYS A 2 -14.15 39.23 47.26
N SER A 3 -13.91 37.95 47.01
CA SER A 3 -13.33 37.48 45.75
C SER A 3 -14.22 36.40 45.17
N TYR A 4 -14.91 36.76 44.09
CA TYR A 4 -15.73 35.89 43.27
C TYR A 4 -14.80 35.07 42.36
N ILE A 5 -14.96 33.74 42.33
CA ILE A 5 -14.40 32.89 41.27
C ILE A 5 -15.57 32.45 40.41
N ILE A 6 -15.59 33.01 39.20
CA ILE A 6 -16.57 32.73 38.15
C ILE A 6 -16.15 31.42 37.46
N VAL A 7 -17.06 30.45 37.47
CA VAL A 7 -17.00 29.23 36.66
C VAL A 7 -17.34 29.61 35.22
N ALA A 8 -16.34 29.62 34.34
CA ALA A 8 -16.55 29.77 32.90
C ALA A 8 -16.82 28.38 32.30
N ALA A 9 -18.10 28.10 32.02
CA ALA A 9 -18.50 26.98 31.19
C ALA A 9 -18.11 27.28 29.74
N LEU A 10 -17.11 26.55 29.22
CA LEU A 10 -16.82 26.53 27.78
C LEU A 10 -17.84 25.62 27.10
N SER A 11 -18.92 26.22 26.61
CA SER A 11 -19.82 25.61 25.62
C SER A 11 -19.06 25.47 24.29
N VAL A 12 -18.63 24.26 23.96
CA VAL A 12 -18.16 23.90 22.62
C VAL A 12 -19.39 23.87 21.70
N LEU A 13 -19.61 24.99 21.00
CA LEU A 13 -20.45 25.03 19.80
C LEU A 13 -19.73 24.27 18.70
N THR A 14 -20.07 23.00 18.52
CA THR A 14 -19.77 22.26 17.27
C THR A 14 -20.68 22.81 16.17
N GLY A 15 -20.28 23.93 15.57
CA GLY A 15 -20.80 24.33 14.27
C GLY A 15 -20.31 23.31 13.24
N GLY A 16 -21.25 22.64 12.58
CA GLY A 16 -20.99 21.79 11.42
C GLY A 16 -20.39 22.62 10.29
N LEU A 17 -19.06 22.70 10.26
CA LEU A 17 -18.33 22.92 9.03
C LEU A 17 -18.38 21.57 8.31
N SER A 18 -19.14 21.48 7.22
CA SER A 18 -18.91 20.44 6.21
C SER A 18 -17.50 20.64 5.68
N ALA A 19 -16.52 20.05 6.36
CA ALA A 19 -15.17 19.95 5.86
C ALA A 19 -15.25 19.18 4.54
N GLN A 20 -14.83 19.80 3.44
CA GLN A 20 -14.51 19.03 2.23
C GLN A 20 -13.45 18.02 2.63
N THR A 21 -13.83 16.73 2.68
CA THR A 21 -12.92 15.64 2.99
C THR A 21 -12.00 15.45 1.79
N SER A 22 -10.88 16.17 1.76
CA SER A 22 -9.91 16.01 0.67
C SER A 22 -9.39 14.57 0.65
N ILE A 23 -8.97 14.10 -0.53
CA ILE A 23 -8.36 12.76 -0.66
C ILE A 23 -7.16 12.64 0.31
N GLU A 24 -6.42 13.72 0.54
CA GLU A 24 -5.31 13.80 1.48
C GLU A 24 -5.74 13.62 2.95
N ASP A 25 -6.92 14.10 3.34
CA ASP A 25 -7.49 13.84 4.68
C ASP A 25 -7.91 12.38 4.82
N VAL A 26 -8.51 11.81 3.78
CA VAL A 26 -8.90 10.40 3.75
C VAL A 26 -7.68 9.49 3.86
N LEU A 27 -6.62 9.77 3.10
CA LEU A 27 -5.36 9.02 3.18
C LEU A 27 -4.76 9.05 4.58
N ARG A 28 -4.73 10.21 5.24
CA ARG A 28 -4.24 10.35 6.63
C ARG A 28 -5.11 9.59 7.63
N SER A 29 -6.44 9.64 7.48
CA SER A 29 -7.35 8.87 8.32
C SER A 29 -7.11 7.37 8.16
N VAL A 30 -7.04 6.90 6.92
CA VAL A 30 -6.81 5.47 6.65
C VAL A 30 -5.45 5.03 7.16
N GLU A 31 -4.40 5.83 6.98
CA GLU A 31 -3.08 5.52 7.49
C GLU A 31 -3.08 5.30 9.02
N ALA A 32 -3.83 6.11 9.76
CA ALA A 32 -3.94 5.99 11.21
C ALA A 32 -4.76 4.76 11.66
N ASN A 33 -5.83 4.43 10.93
CA ASN A 33 -6.83 3.45 11.39
C ASN A 33 -6.72 2.06 10.74
N ASN A 34 -6.03 1.94 9.61
CA ASN A 34 -5.94 0.69 8.85
C ASN A 34 -5.27 -0.42 9.67
N LYS A 35 -5.96 -1.57 9.80
CA LYS A 35 -5.52 -2.70 10.61
C LYS A 35 -4.37 -3.48 9.98
N ASP A 36 -4.29 -3.52 8.66
CA ASP A 36 -3.18 -4.18 7.96
C ASP A 36 -1.87 -3.41 8.14
N LEU A 37 -1.92 -2.07 8.11
CA LEU A 37 -0.76 -1.22 8.41
C LEU A 37 -0.30 -1.38 9.86
N GLN A 38 -1.23 -1.43 10.81
CA GLN A 38 -0.93 -1.68 12.22
C GLN A 38 -0.29 -3.07 12.42
N ALA A 39 -0.85 -4.11 11.79
CA ALA A 39 -0.32 -5.47 11.83
C ALA A 39 1.07 -5.56 11.20
N ASN A 40 1.26 -4.93 10.03
CA ASN A 40 2.55 -4.89 9.35
C ASN A 40 3.62 -4.17 10.17
N SER A 41 3.27 -3.09 10.89
CA SER A 41 4.20 -2.44 11.83
C SER A 41 4.67 -3.38 12.93
N GLN A 42 3.77 -4.22 13.49
CA GLN A 42 4.15 -5.21 14.51
C GLN A 42 5.00 -6.33 13.92
N LEU A 43 4.69 -6.77 12.70
CA LEU A 43 5.48 -7.76 11.98
C LEU A 43 6.91 -7.27 11.71
N VAL A 44 7.07 -6.05 11.19
CA VAL A 44 8.38 -5.41 10.96
C VAL A 44 9.16 -5.32 12.27
N GLN A 45 8.51 -4.95 13.37
CA GLN A 45 9.16 -4.89 14.68
C GLN A 45 9.60 -6.29 15.15
N SER A 46 8.77 -7.30 14.99
CA SER A 46 9.10 -8.69 15.30
C SER A 46 10.32 -9.18 14.51
N GLN A 47 10.32 -8.99 13.18
CA GLN A 47 11.42 -9.38 12.30
C GLN A 47 12.72 -8.61 12.60
N LYS A 48 12.62 -7.35 13.03
CA LYS A 48 13.77 -6.58 13.51
C LYS A 48 14.36 -7.15 14.78
N LEU A 49 13.53 -7.61 15.72
CA LEU A 49 13.98 -8.27 16.94
C LEU A 49 14.61 -9.63 16.61
N GLU A 50 13.98 -10.41 15.73
CA GLU A 50 14.52 -11.68 15.23
C GLU A 50 15.91 -11.49 14.61
N ALA A 51 16.09 -10.48 13.75
CA ALA A 51 17.39 -10.17 13.14
C ALA A 51 18.48 -9.79 14.16
N LYS A 52 18.11 -9.36 15.38
CA LYS A 52 19.07 -9.08 16.46
C LYS A 52 19.50 -10.34 17.21
N LEU A 53 18.64 -11.36 17.27
CA LEU A 53 18.94 -12.64 17.94
C LEU A 53 20.15 -13.35 17.31
N ASP A 54 20.36 -13.16 16.00
CA ASP A 54 21.49 -13.71 15.24
C ASP A 54 22.89 -13.29 15.78
N ASN A 55 22.97 -12.22 16.59
CA ASN A 55 24.23 -11.64 17.10
C ASN A 55 24.46 -11.87 18.60
N ASN A 56 23.80 -12.86 19.20
CA ASN A 56 24.09 -13.26 20.58
C ASN A 56 25.38 -14.11 20.66
N LEU A 57 26.03 -14.05 21.82
CA LEU A 57 27.07 -15.01 22.19
C LEU A 57 26.43 -16.40 22.38
N PRO A 58 27.14 -17.50 22.09
CA PRO A 58 26.71 -18.82 22.54
C PRO A 58 26.51 -18.85 24.05
N ASP A 59 25.68 -19.76 24.55
CA ASP A 59 25.50 -19.90 26.00
C ASP A 59 26.77 -20.48 26.65
N PRO A 60 27.08 -20.10 27.90
CA PRO A 60 28.13 -20.74 28.67
C PRO A 60 27.73 -22.19 28.98
N SER A 61 28.72 -23.07 28.98
CA SER A 61 28.59 -24.47 29.36
C SER A 61 29.10 -24.68 30.78
N VAL A 62 28.33 -25.40 31.59
CA VAL A 62 28.76 -25.85 32.92
C VAL A 62 28.52 -27.36 33.01
N SER A 63 29.57 -28.11 33.28
CA SER A 63 29.52 -29.56 33.45
C SER A 63 30.17 -29.99 34.76
N TYR A 64 29.60 -31.03 35.36
CA TYR A 64 30.20 -31.74 36.47
C TYR A 64 30.14 -33.24 36.19
N SER A 65 31.28 -33.90 36.26
CA SER A 65 31.41 -35.35 36.13
C SER A 65 31.98 -35.91 37.43
N HIS A 66 31.46 -37.07 37.83
CA HIS A 66 31.88 -37.77 39.04
C HIS A 66 32.28 -39.20 38.69
N PHE A 67 33.51 -39.57 39.06
CA PHE A 67 34.13 -40.84 38.73
C PHE A 67 34.49 -41.60 40.02
N TRP A 68 34.28 -42.91 39.99
CA TRP A 68 34.46 -43.81 41.12
C TRP A 68 35.58 -44.79 40.76
N GLY A 69 36.61 -44.87 41.60
CA GLY A 69 37.70 -45.82 41.42
C GLY A 69 37.29 -47.25 41.80
N ASN A 70 37.81 -48.24 41.08
CA ASN A 70 37.59 -49.67 41.35
C ASN A 70 38.78 -50.37 42.03
N LYS A 71 39.83 -49.63 42.38
CA LYS A 71 40.97 -50.14 43.16
C LYS A 71 40.94 -49.59 44.58
N GLU A 72 41.38 -50.41 45.52
CA GLU A 72 41.51 -50.06 46.94
C GLU A 72 42.43 -48.83 47.10
N GLY A 73 41.96 -47.82 47.84
CA GLY A 73 42.67 -46.54 48.04
C GLY A 73 42.47 -45.46 46.96
N MET A 74 41.75 -45.74 45.86
CA MET A 74 41.59 -44.80 44.74
C MET A 74 40.60 -43.65 44.99
N GLY A 75 39.70 -43.77 45.98
CA GLY A 75 38.73 -42.73 46.32
C GLY A 75 37.78 -42.35 45.17
N PHE A 76 37.27 -41.11 45.19
CA PHE A 76 36.53 -40.52 44.07
C PHE A 76 37.35 -39.41 43.42
N THR A 77 37.11 -39.20 42.12
CA THR A 77 37.54 -38.00 41.40
C THR A 77 36.32 -37.34 40.75
N GLY A 78 36.35 -36.04 40.60
CA GLY A 78 35.37 -35.31 39.80
C GLY A 78 36.05 -34.32 38.89
N GLU A 79 35.30 -33.80 37.93
CA GLU A 79 35.71 -32.70 37.08
C GLU A 79 34.54 -31.74 36.94
N PHE A 80 34.76 -30.49 37.37
CA PHE A 80 33.88 -29.37 37.14
C PHE A 80 34.49 -28.49 36.05
N VAL A 81 33.74 -28.22 34.99
CA VAL A 81 34.16 -27.31 33.91
C VAL A 81 33.08 -26.26 33.71
N ALA A 82 33.46 -24.99 33.81
CA ALA A 82 32.65 -23.89 33.32
C ALA A 82 33.40 -23.24 32.15
N SER A 83 32.84 -23.26 30.94
CA SER A 83 33.50 -22.70 29.75
C SER A 83 32.53 -21.90 28.87
N GLN A 84 33.08 -20.92 28.15
CA GLN A 84 32.37 -20.10 27.18
C GLN A 84 33.11 -20.17 25.87
N SER A 85 32.45 -20.72 24.85
CA SER A 85 32.94 -20.66 23.46
C SER A 85 32.40 -19.42 22.77
N PHE A 86 33.20 -18.78 21.92
CA PHE A 86 32.77 -17.66 21.09
C PHE A 86 33.48 -17.66 19.73
N ASP A 87 32.78 -17.15 18.72
CA ASP A 87 33.35 -16.96 17.38
C ASP A 87 34.46 -15.91 17.41
N PHE A 88 35.30 -15.86 16.38
CA PHE A 88 36.26 -14.77 16.22
C PHE A 88 35.56 -13.39 16.32
N PRO A 89 36.09 -12.39 17.07
CA PRO A 89 35.38 -11.13 17.35
C PRO A 89 34.84 -10.37 16.12
N SER A 90 35.54 -10.48 14.98
CA SER A 90 35.08 -9.87 13.71
C SER A 90 33.76 -10.43 13.18
N VAL A 91 33.35 -11.64 13.58
CA VAL A 91 32.04 -12.22 13.23
C VAL A 91 30.92 -11.36 13.80
N TYR A 92 30.99 -10.99 15.09
CA TYR A 92 29.96 -10.18 15.74
C TYR A 92 29.87 -8.76 15.15
N VAL A 93 31.01 -8.16 14.83
CA VAL A 93 31.04 -6.85 14.14
C VAL A 93 30.35 -6.93 12.77
N ARG A 94 30.58 -8.01 12.02
CA ARG A 94 29.95 -8.20 10.69
C ARG A 94 28.48 -8.56 10.80
N LYS A 95 28.10 -9.39 11.77
CA LYS A 95 26.70 -9.72 12.09
C LYS A 95 25.94 -8.47 12.49
N HIS A 96 26.49 -7.59 13.33
CA HIS A 96 25.87 -6.32 13.68
C HIS A 96 25.61 -5.44 12.43
N LYS A 97 26.58 -5.33 11.51
CA LYS A 97 26.39 -4.61 10.24
C LYS A 97 25.33 -5.26 9.35
N LEU A 98 25.25 -6.59 9.32
CA LEU A 98 24.21 -7.34 8.62
C LEU A 98 22.83 -7.07 9.25
N THR A 99 22.69 -7.17 10.57
CA THR A 99 21.45 -6.87 11.29
C THR A 99 20.98 -5.45 11.02
N LYS A 100 21.87 -4.46 11.04
CA LYS A 100 21.53 -3.07 10.68
C LYS A 100 21.00 -2.95 9.25
N ALA A 101 21.63 -3.65 8.29
CA ALA A 101 21.17 -3.68 6.90
C ALA A 101 19.81 -4.39 6.76
N LYS A 102 19.61 -5.54 7.41
CA LYS A 102 18.33 -6.25 7.47
C LYS A 102 17.24 -5.36 8.05
N SER A 103 17.46 -4.71 9.19
CA SER A 103 16.49 -3.82 9.82
C SER A 103 16.09 -2.66 8.92
N ALA A 104 17.05 -2.03 8.23
CA ALA A 104 16.75 -0.99 7.25
C ALA A 104 16.00 -1.52 6.02
N GLY A 105 16.25 -2.77 5.61
CA GLY A 105 15.48 -3.45 4.58
C GLY A 105 14.02 -3.68 4.97
N LEU A 106 13.79 -4.16 6.20
CA LEU A 106 12.45 -4.36 6.75
C LEU A 106 11.67 -3.05 6.84
N ASP A 107 12.32 -1.94 7.20
CA ASP A 107 11.69 -0.60 7.16
C ASP A 107 11.23 -0.21 5.76
N ARG A 108 12.06 -0.47 4.73
CA ARG A 108 11.71 -0.19 3.34
C ARG A 108 10.57 -1.09 2.85
N GLN A 109 10.54 -2.35 3.27
CA GLN A 109 9.42 -3.25 2.99
C GLN A 109 8.13 -2.75 3.64
N GLY A 110 8.22 -2.26 4.88
CA GLY A 110 7.11 -1.61 5.57
C GLY A 110 6.59 -0.37 4.84
N MET A 111 7.48 0.50 4.37
CA MET A 111 7.11 1.68 3.57
C MET A 111 6.49 1.31 2.21
N ALA A 112 6.99 0.25 1.54
CA ALA A 112 6.40 -0.25 0.30
C ALA A 112 4.97 -0.76 0.51
N PHE A 113 4.73 -1.50 1.59
CA PHE A 113 3.39 -1.96 1.96
C PHE A 113 2.45 -0.78 2.28
N ARG A 114 2.94 0.21 3.04
CA ARG A 114 2.20 1.46 3.31
C ARG A 114 1.77 2.13 2.01
N GLN A 115 2.70 2.34 1.08
CA GLN A 115 2.41 2.97 -0.19
C GLN A 115 1.36 2.21 -1.01
N GLN A 116 1.42 0.87 -1.03
CA GLN A 116 0.45 0.05 -1.74
C GLN A 116 -0.97 0.27 -1.21
N ILE A 117 -1.16 0.28 0.11
CA ILE A 117 -2.45 0.56 0.74
C ILE A 117 -2.91 1.98 0.42
N LEU A 118 -2.04 2.97 0.52
CA LEU A 118 -2.40 4.36 0.22
C LEU A 118 -2.75 4.59 -1.26
N LEU A 119 -2.07 3.90 -2.18
CA LEU A 119 -2.43 3.92 -3.59
C LEU A 119 -3.83 3.32 -3.81
N GLN A 120 -4.12 2.17 -3.20
CA GLN A 120 -5.44 1.55 -3.26
C GLN A 120 -6.54 2.49 -2.72
N VAL A 121 -6.31 3.11 -1.57
CA VAL A 121 -7.25 4.10 -0.99
C VAL A 121 -7.46 5.27 -1.94
N LYS A 122 -6.38 5.79 -2.55
CA LYS A 122 -6.47 6.88 -3.52
C LYS A 122 -7.30 6.47 -4.74
N GLU A 123 -7.10 5.28 -5.29
CA GLU A 123 -7.90 4.76 -6.41
C GLU A 123 -9.39 4.60 -6.05
N VAL A 124 -9.70 4.13 -4.83
CA VAL A 124 -11.08 4.06 -4.32
C VAL A 124 -11.70 5.45 -4.21
N CYS A 125 -10.95 6.45 -3.72
CA CYS A 125 -11.44 7.83 -3.66
C CYS A 125 -11.72 8.39 -5.07
N LEU A 126 -10.83 8.12 -6.03
CA LEU A 126 -11.04 8.54 -7.43
C LEU A 126 -12.29 7.88 -8.05
N ASP A 127 -12.57 6.61 -7.72
CA ASP A 127 -13.81 5.93 -8.12
C ASP A 127 -15.05 6.54 -7.47
N LEU A 128 -14.96 6.94 -6.21
CA LEU A 128 -16.06 7.63 -5.55
C LEU A 128 -16.34 8.99 -6.19
N VAL A 129 -15.31 9.74 -6.62
CA VAL A 129 -15.51 10.98 -7.39
C VAL A 129 -16.26 10.70 -8.69
N LEU A 130 -15.86 9.67 -9.45
CA LEU A 130 -16.56 9.25 -10.67
C LEU A 130 -18.04 8.92 -10.38
N LEU A 131 -18.30 8.08 -9.39
CA LEU A 131 -19.66 7.65 -9.03
C LEU A 131 -20.53 8.81 -8.55
N ASN A 132 -19.94 9.79 -7.84
CA ASN A 132 -20.62 11.02 -7.44
C ASN A 132 -20.94 11.91 -8.66
N GLN A 133 -20.02 12.03 -9.62
CA GLN A 133 -20.29 12.76 -10.89
C GLN A 133 -21.39 12.07 -11.71
N GLN A 134 -21.33 10.74 -11.83
CA GLN A 134 -22.34 9.94 -12.52
C GLN A 134 -23.70 10.03 -11.83
N LYS A 135 -23.74 10.03 -10.50
CA LYS A 135 -24.97 10.25 -9.73
C LYS A 135 -25.65 11.56 -10.15
N ASN A 136 -24.91 12.67 -10.18
CA ASN A 136 -25.46 13.98 -10.58
C ASN A 136 -26.02 13.97 -12.01
N LEU A 137 -25.32 13.29 -12.94
CA LEU A 137 -25.78 13.13 -14.32
C LEU A 137 -27.06 12.29 -14.40
N LEU A 138 -27.08 11.15 -13.73
CA LEU A 138 -28.19 10.20 -13.74
C LEU A 138 -29.43 10.74 -13.02
N ASP A 139 -29.26 11.49 -11.93
CA ASP A 139 -30.36 12.17 -11.24
C ASP A 139 -31.00 13.24 -12.14
N THR A 140 -30.20 13.88 -13.01
CA THR A 140 -30.72 14.81 -14.03
C THR A 140 -31.45 14.06 -15.15
N ARG A 141 -30.89 12.94 -15.64
CA ARG A 141 -31.54 12.08 -16.63
C ARG A 141 -32.87 11.52 -16.14
N LEU A 142 -32.91 11.04 -14.90
CA LEU A 142 -34.11 10.48 -14.28
C LEU A 142 -35.21 11.55 -14.17
N ARG A 143 -34.88 12.74 -13.64
CA ARG A 143 -35.85 13.85 -13.57
C ARG A 143 -36.40 14.24 -14.95
N ASN A 144 -35.56 14.30 -15.97
CA ASN A 144 -36.00 14.59 -17.34
C ASN A 144 -36.91 13.49 -17.89
N ALA A 145 -36.60 12.21 -17.67
CA ALA A 145 -37.42 11.09 -18.10
C ALA A 145 -38.79 11.05 -17.38
N GLU A 146 -38.82 11.37 -16.08
CA GLU A 146 -40.07 11.45 -15.30
C GLU A 146 -40.98 12.58 -15.82
N GLN A 147 -40.42 13.75 -16.11
CA GLN A 147 -41.16 14.87 -16.71
C GLN A 147 -41.71 14.52 -18.10
N LEU A 148 -40.90 13.84 -18.92
CA LEU A 148 -41.29 13.43 -20.27
C LEU A 148 -42.38 12.35 -20.25
N SER A 149 -42.29 11.36 -19.36
CA SER A 149 -43.33 10.33 -19.17
C SER A 149 -44.66 10.95 -18.77
N ALA A 150 -44.64 11.86 -17.77
CA ALA A 150 -45.85 12.58 -17.35
C ALA A 150 -46.47 13.42 -18.50
N PHE A 151 -45.63 14.11 -19.28
CA PHE A 151 -46.09 14.91 -20.42
C PHE A 151 -46.77 14.06 -21.50
N TYR A 152 -46.18 12.92 -21.87
CA TYR A 152 -46.75 12.04 -22.90
C TYR A 152 -47.94 11.23 -22.41
N ALA A 153 -48.03 10.91 -21.11
CA ALA A 153 -49.24 10.36 -20.52
C ALA A 153 -50.43 11.32 -20.72
N THR A 154 -50.24 12.62 -20.44
CA THR A 154 -51.28 13.63 -20.68
C THR A 154 -51.63 13.79 -22.17
N ARG A 155 -50.65 13.68 -23.08
CA ARG A 155 -50.91 13.75 -24.52
C ARG A 155 -51.68 12.55 -25.04
N LEU A 156 -51.40 11.35 -24.51
CA LEU A 156 -52.14 10.13 -24.86
C LEU A 156 -53.61 10.25 -24.45
N GLU A 157 -53.89 10.76 -23.24
CA GLU A 157 -55.27 11.01 -22.78
C GLU A 157 -56.03 12.00 -23.67
N LYS A 158 -55.34 13.00 -24.20
CA LYS A 158 -55.91 14.00 -25.11
C LYS A 158 -56.01 13.54 -26.56
N GLY A 159 -55.44 12.39 -26.91
CA GLY A 159 -55.37 11.86 -28.27
C GLY A 159 -54.25 12.46 -29.13
N ASP A 160 -53.34 13.24 -28.55
CA ASP A 160 -52.24 13.96 -29.22
C ASP A 160 -50.91 13.17 -29.26
N ALA A 161 -50.91 11.92 -28.81
CA ALA A 161 -49.79 10.99 -28.83
C ALA A 161 -50.28 9.53 -28.97
N ASN A 162 -49.40 8.64 -29.41
CA ASN A 162 -49.70 7.21 -29.59
C ASN A 162 -49.15 6.36 -28.44
N ILE A 163 -49.79 5.22 -28.13
CA ILE A 163 -49.35 4.25 -27.12
C ILE A 163 -47.91 3.76 -27.37
N LEU A 164 -47.49 3.67 -28.63
CA LEU A 164 -46.11 3.30 -28.97
C LEU A 164 -45.07 4.32 -28.51
N GLU A 165 -45.41 5.61 -28.51
CA GLU A 165 -44.51 6.68 -28.05
C GLU A 165 -44.44 6.68 -26.53
N THR A 166 -45.58 6.57 -25.85
CA THR A 166 -45.66 6.46 -24.39
C THR A 166 -44.87 5.26 -23.87
N ASN A 167 -45.05 4.08 -24.49
CA ASN A 167 -44.30 2.86 -24.13
C ASN A 167 -42.78 3.05 -24.26
N LYS A 168 -42.30 3.79 -25.28
CA LYS A 168 -40.87 4.08 -25.44
C LYS A 168 -40.33 4.97 -24.32
N ILE A 169 -41.10 5.98 -23.91
CA ILE A 169 -40.70 6.87 -22.81
C ILE A 169 -40.70 6.12 -21.49
N ASP A 170 -41.67 5.24 -21.26
CA ASP A 170 -41.71 4.43 -20.04
C ASP A 170 -40.52 3.46 -19.96
N LEU A 171 -40.08 2.91 -21.11
CA LEU A 171 -38.84 2.14 -21.18
C LEU A 171 -37.60 3.01 -20.86
N GLU A 172 -37.52 4.23 -21.38
CA GLU A 172 -36.41 5.14 -21.05
C GLU A 172 -36.40 5.58 -19.58
N LEU A 173 -37.57 5.82 -18.98
CA LEU A 173 -37.71 6.07 -17.55
C LEU A 173 -37.24 4.85 -16.74
N LEU A 174 -37.63 3.63 -17.15
CA LEU A 174 -37.18 2.40 -16.52
C LEU A 174 -35.65 2.24 -16.60
N ASN A 175 -35.06 2.52 -17.75
CA ASN A 175 -33.60 2.49 -17.95
C ASN A 175 -32.89 3.51 -17.07
N ALA A 176 -33.32 4.78 -17.10
CA ALA A 176 -32.74 5.85 -16.29
C ALA A 176 -32.81 5.54 -14.79
N ARG A 177 -33.94 5.01 -14.32
CA ARG A 177 -34.13 4.60 -12.92
C ARG A 177 -33.23 3.42 -12.56
N THR A 178 -33.06 2.47 -13.46
CA THR A 178 -32.19 1.30 -13.26
C THR A 178 -30.73 1.71 -13.17
N GLU A 179 -30.25 2.55 -14.10
CA GLU A 179 -28.88 3.07 -14.07
C GLU A 179 -28.59 3.88 -12.79
N ALA A 180 -29.52 4.75 -12.37
CA ALA A 180 -29.37 5.52 -11.13
C ALA A 180 -29.25 4.61 -9.88
N ARG A 181 -30.08 3.56 -9.80
CA ARG A 181 -30.01 2.56 -8.72
C ARG A 181 -28.70 1.77 -8.74
N MET A 182 -28.24 1.37 -9.92
CA MET A 182 -26.97 0.66 -10.07
C MET A 182 -25.79 1.52 -9.63
N ASN A 183 -25.74 2.78 -10.05
CA ASN A 183 -24.71 3.72 -9.64
C ASN A 183 -24.69 3.93 -8.12
N GLU A 184 -25.86 4.11 -7.48
CA GLU A 184 -25.94 4.24 -6.03
C GLU A 184 -25.47 2.97 -5.31
N THR A 185 -25.81 1.80 -5.84
CA THR A 185 -25.34 0.51 -5.29
C THR A 185 -23.82 0.41 -5.36
N SER A 186 -23.22 0.75 -6.50
CA SER A 186 -21.76 0.80 -6.68
C SER A 186 -21.10 1.80 -5.74
N ARG A 187 -21.71 2.97 -5.54
CA ARG A 187 -21.24 4.01 -4.62
C ARG A 187 -21.24 3.53 -3.17
N ILE A 188 -22.34 2.91 -2.72
CA ILE A 188 -22.43 2.33 -1.37
C ILE A 188 -21.37 1.24 -1.18
N ALA A 189 -21.18 0.36 -2.16
CA ALA A 189 -20.14 -0.68 -2.10
C ALA A 189 -18.73 -0.07 -1.98
N LYS A 190 -18.42 1.00 -2.73
CA LYS A 190 -17.13 1.70 -2.63
C LYS A 190 -16.94 2.43 -1.30
N LEU A 191 -17.99 2.98 -0.71
CA LEU A 191 -17.94 3.56 0.64
C LEU A 191 -17.70 2.50 1.72
N GLN A 192 -18.27 1.29 1.57
CA GLN A 192 -17.99 0.17 2.46
C GLN A 192 -16.55 -0.35 2.32
N GLU A 193 -16.03 -0.41 1.08
CA GLU A 193 -14.62 -0.71 0.83
C GLU A 193 -13.70 0.32 1.51
N LEU A 194 -14.00 1.62 1.37
CA LEU A 194 -13.24 2.68 2.04
C LEU A 194 -13.31 2.58 3.57
N ALA A 195 -14.49 2.29 4.13
CA ALA A 195 -14.65 2.09 5.57
C ALA A 195 -13.84 0.89 6.07
N THR A 196 -13.79 -0.19 5.29
CA THR A 196 -12.97 -1.38 5.59
C THR A 196 -11.48 -1.02 5.61
N LEU A 197 -11.01 -0.28 4.59
CA LEU A 197 -9.63 0.22 4.55
C LEU A 197 -9.34 1.17 5.74
N ASN A 198 -10.31 1.96 6.19
CA ASN A 198 -10.21 2.83 7.37
C ASN A 198 -10.44 2.10 8.72
N GLY A 199 -10.26 0.77 8.77
CA GLY A 199 -10.38 0.01 10.02
C GLY A 199 -11.82 -0.16 10.53
N GLY A 200 -12.80 -0.07 9.64
CA GLY A 200 -14.24 -0.16 9.95
C GLY A 200 -14.91 1.18 10.25
N ILE A 201 -14.16 2.28 10.26
CA ILE A 201 -14.69 3.62 10.53
C ILE A 201 -15.18 4.23 9.22
N ALA A 202 -16.49 4.51 9.14
CA ALA A 202 -17.09 5.12 7.95
C ALA A 202 -16.52 6.53 7.70
N ILE A 203 -16.28 6.85 6.43
CA ILE A 203 -15.88 8.17 5.95
C ILE A 203 -16.97 8.69 5.02
N GLU A 204 -17.46 9.89 5.27
CA GLU A 204 -18.33 10.59 4.33
C GLU A 204 -17.49 11.17 3.19
N PHE A 205 -17.81 10.75 1.96
CA PHE A 205 -17.10 11.18 0.76
C PHE A 205 -18.10 11.66 -0.31
N THR A 206 -18.13 12.98 -0.52
CA THR A 206 -19.10 13.65 -1.40
C THR A 206 -18.45 14.43 -2.53
N ASP A 207 -17.12 14.33 -2.68
CA ASP A 207 -16.40 15.08 -3.71
C ASP A 207 -16.84 14.67 -5.11
N THR A 208 -16.99 15.66 -5.97
CA THR A 208 -17.43 15.53 -7.37
C THR A 208 -16.42 16.13 -8.35
N VAL A 209 -15.29 16.62 -7.85
CA VAL A 209 -14.27 17.30 -8.64
C VAL A 209 -12.95 16.62 -8.35
N TYR A 210 -12.24 16.22 -9.40
CA TYR A 210 -10.86 15.81 -9.26
C TYR A 210 -10.01 17.04 -8.97
N ALA A 211 -9.22 16.98 -7.89
CA ALA A 211 -8.19 17.98 -7.64
C ALA A 211 -7.29 18.10 -8.87
N LEU A 212 -7.18 19.31 -9.41
CA LEU A 212 -6.22 19.58 -10.47
C LEU A 212 -4.82 19.53 -9.84
N PRO A 213 -3.86 18.80 -10.43
CA PRO A 213 -2.50 18.88 -9.92
C PRO A 213 -1.98 20.32 -10.04
N ASP A 214 -1.39 20.84 -8.96
CA ASP A 214 -0.81 22.20 -8.91
C ASP A 214 0.39 22.40 -9.87
N ARG A 215 0.84 21.34 -10.55
CA ARG A 215 1.96 21.36 -11.48
C ARG A 215 1.62 20.62 -12.77
N GLU A 216 2.12 21.14 -13.88
CA GLU A 216 2.16 20.42 -15.16
C GLU A 216 2.85 19.06 -14.99
N VAL A 217 2.42 18.08 -15.79
CA VAL A 217 3.01 16.73 -15.79
C VAL A 217 4.49 16.87 -16.13
N LEU A 218 5.36 16.37 -15.25
CA LEU A 218 6.80 16.33 -15.48
C LEU A 218 7.12 15.64 -16.80
N SER A 219 8.23 16.01 -17.43
CA SER A 219 8.73 15.26 -18.58
C SER A 219 9.04 13.81 -18.19
N PHE A 220 9.01 12.89 -19.16
CA PHE A 220 9.31 11.49 -18.89
C PHE A 220 10.69 11.30 -18.24
N ASP A 221 11.70 12.07 -18.66
CA ASP A 221 13.06 11.96 -18.11
C ASP A 221 13.14 12.39 -16.65
N GLU A 222 12.44 13.45 -16.25
CA GLU A 222 12.34 13.90 -14.85
C GLU A 222 11.61 12.85 -14.01
N LEU A 223 10.46 12.37 -14.49
CA LEU A 223 9.66 11.36 -13.81
C LEU A 223 10.42 10.05 -13.65
N ARG A 224 11.13 9.60 -14.69
CA ARG A 224 12.00 8.42 -14.64
C ARG A 224 13.08 8.59 -13.59
N THR A 225 13.77 9.73 -13.59
CA THR A 225 14.88 9.99 -12.65
C THR A 225 14.39 9.93 -11.21
N GLU A 226 13.27 10.59 -10.91
CA GLU A 226 12.67 10.57 -9.58
C GLU A 226 12.21 9.17 -9.19
N ALA A 227 11.42 8.51 -10.03
CA ALA A 227 10.86 7.18 -9.76
C ALA A 227 11.95 6.11 -9.60
N MET A 228 12.99 6.12 -10.44
CA MET A 228 14.11 5.17 -10.30
C MET A 228 14.83 5.32 -8.96
N GLN A 229 14.84 6.51 -8.37
CA GLN A 229 15.45 6.75 -7.07
C GLN A 229 14.50 6.43 -5.91
N SER A 230 13.20 6.73 -6.04
CA SER A 230 12.25 6.67 -4.93
C SER A 230 11.32 5.44 -4.94
N ASP A 231 11.26 4.67 -6.02
CA ASP A 231 10.36 3.51 -6.12
C ASP A 231 10.60 2.51 -4.98
N PRO A 232 9.58 2.19 -4.15
CA PRO A 232 9.79 1.35 -2.99
C PRO A 232 10.21 -0.08 -3.31
N GLN A 233 9.78 -0.64 -4.45
CA GLN A 233 10.17 -1.99 -4.85
C GLN A 233 11.65 -2.03 -5.23
N LEU A 234 12.17 -1.01 -5.92
CA LEU A 234 13.61 -0.90 -6.16
C LEU A 234 14.39 -0.66 -4.86
N GLN A 235 13.83 0.10 -3.93
CA GLN A 235 14.44 0.36 -2.62
C GLN A 235 14.53 -0.89 -1.74
N THR A 236 13.52 -1.78 -1.76
CA THR A 236 13.58 -3.08 -1.08
C THR A 236 14.62 -3.99 -1.72
N LEU A 237 14.64 -4.11 -3.06
CA LEU A 237 15.63 -4.92 -3.76
C LEU A 237 17.08 -4.43 -3.55
N ARG A 238 17.30 -3.11 -3.48
CA ARG A 238 18.60 -2.53 -3.10
C ARG A 238 19.01 -2.90 -1.66
N SER A 239 18.05 -2.95 -0.74
CA SER A 239 18.28 -3.44 0.62
C SER A 239 18.62 -4.92 0.66
N ASP A 240 17.96 -5.73 -0.15
CA ASP A 240 18.21 -7.17 -0.24
C ASP A 240 19.60 -7.45 -0.81
N GLN A 241 20.01 -6.71 -1.85
CA GLN A 241 21.37 -6.76 -2.39
C GLN A 241 22.40 -6.38 -1.31
N THR A 242 22.16 -5.29 -0.57
CA THR A 242 23.05 -4.86 0.52
C THR A 242 23.15 -5.94 1.60
N THR A 243 22.03 -6.54 1.97
CA THR A 243 21.96 -7.62 2.96
C THR A 243 22.73 -8.85 2.49
N ALA A 244 22.57 -9.26 1.22
CA ALA A 244 23.29 -10.38 0.63
C ALA A 244 24.81 -10.15 0.62
N LEU A 245 25.27 -8.94 0.29
CA LEU A 245 26.69 -8.56 0.35
C LEU A 245 27.24 -8.59 1.78
N ARG A 246 26.46 -8.16 2.79
CA ARG A 246 26.85 -8.27 4.21
C ARG A 246 26.90 -9.73 4.65
N GLN A 247 25.99 -10.58 4.16
CA GLN A 247 25.98 -12.01 4.45
C GLN A 247 27.25 -12.71 3.94
N VAL A 248 27.73 -12.36 2.74
CA VAL A 248 29.04 -12.84 2.23
C VAL A 248 30.16 -12.49 3.20
N SER A 249 30.15 -11.29 3.75
CA SER A 249 31.16 -10.83 4.70
C SER A 249 31.09 -11.61 6.02
N VAL A 250 29.89 -11.87 6.55
CA VAL A 250 29.71 -12.71 7.74
C VAL A 250 30.24 -14.12 7.51
N ASN A 251 29.85 -14.76 6.40
CA ASN A 251 30.26 -16.13 6.11
C ASN A 251 31.78 -16.25 5.88
N LYS A 252 32.44 -15.21 5.35
CA LYS A 252 33.91 -15.14 5.30
C LYS A 252 34.54 -15.09 6.70
N ALA A 253 33.96 -14.33 7.64
CA ALA A 253 34.49 -14.24 9.00
C ALA A 253 34.23 -15.50 9.82
N LYS A 254 33.12 -16.21 9.59
CA LYS A 254 32.86 -17.54 10.19
C LYS A 254 33.89 -18.62 9.79
N GLY A 255 34.75 -18.34 8.81
CA GLY A 255 35.89 -19.20 8.49
C GLY A 255 37.11 -19.00 9.40
N LEU A 256 37.11 -17.99 10.27
CA LEU A 256 38.18 -17.75 11.24
C LEU A 256 38.03 -18.67 12.46
N PRO A 257 39.13 -19.00 13.18
CA PRO A 257 39.05 -19.81 14.38
C PRO A 257 38.21 -19.15 15.48
N GLY A 258 37.37 -19.94 16.14
CA GLY A 258 36.71 -19.56 17.39
C GLY A 258 37.64 -19.78 18.59
N PHE A 259 37.25 -19.24 19.73
CA PHE A 259 37.99 -19.34 20.98
C PHE A 259 37.09 -19.90 22.08
N GLU A 260 37.69 -20.59 23.03
CA GLU A 260 37.05 -21.06 24.25
C GLU A 260 37.87 -20.59 25.44
N LEU A 261 37.19 -20.05 26.44
CA LEU A 261 37.78 -19.71 27.73
C LEU A 261 36.94 -20.34 28.83
N GLY A 262 37.58 -20.97 29.79
CA GLY A 262 36.88 -21.59 30.91
C GLY A 262 37.74 -21.79 32.14
N TYR A 263 37.14 -22.38 33.15
CA TYR A 263 37.76 -22.80 34.40
C TYR A 263 37.47 -24.28 34.62
N ARG A 264 38.51 -25.04 34.93
CA ARG A 264 38.42 -26.46 35.25
C ARG A 264 38.88 -26.69 36.68
N MET A 265 38.12 -27.49 37.43
CA MET A 265 38.45 -27.91 38.79
C MET A 265 38.25 -29.43 38.91
N ASN A 266 39.28 -30.13 39.36
CA ASN A 266 39.26 -31.57 39.58
C ASN A 266 39.27 -31.88 41.08
N PRO A 267 38.09 -31.98 41.73
CA PRO A 267 38.01 -32.42 43.11
C PRO A 267 38.37 -33.91 43.27
N ALA A 268 39.12 -34.25 44.32
CA ALA A 268 39.41 -35.63 44.68
C ALA A 268 39.41 -35.82 46.20
N SER A 269 38.98 -37.00 46.68
CA SER A 269 39.08 -37.42 48.09
C SER A 269 40.37 -38.18 48.42
N GLY A 270 41.03 -38.74 47.41
CA GLY A 270 42.38 -39.31 47.49
C GLY A 270 43.21 -38.87 46.29
N GLY A 271 44.42 -38.34 46.53
CA GLY A 271 45.31 -37.81 45.49
C GLY A 271 45.33 -36.28 45.36
N GLU A 272 46.00 -35.79 44.32
CA GLU A 272 46.22 -34.35 44.06
C GLU A 272 44.98 -33.69 43.43
N ARG A 273 44.69 -32.46 43.88
CA ARG A 273 43.63 -31.61 43.32
C ARG A 273 44.24 -30.65 42.32
N PHE A 274 43.57 -30.45 41.19
CA PHE A 274 44.00 -29.53 40.16
C PHE A 274 42.90 -28.51 39.86
N ASN A 275 43.29 -27.26 39.67
CA ASN A 275 42.42 -26.21 39.19
C ASN A 275 43.17 -25.28 38.24
N GLY A 276 42.51 -24.80 37.20
CA GLY A 276 43.18 -23.96 36.20
C GLY A 276 42.25 -23.42 35.13
N PHE A 277 42.82 -22.55 34.29
CA PHE A 277 42.13 -22.01 33.13
C PHE A 277 42.15 -23.00 31.97
N LEU A 278 41.01 -23.11 31.29
CA LEU A 278 40.86 -23.81 30.02
C LEU A 278 40.91 -22.76 28.90
N VAL A 279 41.82 -22.93 27.95
CA VAL A 279 41.86 -22.11 26.73
C VAL A 279 41.83 -23.04 25.52
N GLY A 280 40.85 -22.86 24.65
CA GLY A 280 40.65 -23.66 23.44
C GLY A 280 40.59 -22.79 22.18
N ILE A 281 40.95 -23.39 21.04
CA ILE A 281 40.78 -22.79 19.71
C ILE A 281 39.99 -23.78 18.87
N THR A 282 38.91 -23.31 18.25
CA THR A 282 38.05 -24.13 17.37
C THR A 282 38.32 -23.74 15.93
N ILE A 283 38.88 -24.65 15.12
CA ILE A 283 39.16 -24.42 13.70
C ILE A 283 38.02 -25.01 12.86
N PRO A 284 37.22 -24.18 12.14
CA PRO A 284 36.07 -24.65 11.38
C PRO A 284 36.48 -25.30 10.04
N LEU A 285 36.89 -26.57 10.07
CA LEU A 285 37.33 -27.31 8.88
C LEU A 285 36.18 -27.71 7.93
N PHE A 286 34.99 -27.99 8.49
CA PHE A 286 33.86 -28.52 7.72
C PHE A 286 32.62 -27.62 7.74
N SER A 287 32.40 -26.87 8.83
CA SER A 287 31.18 -26.08 9.07
C SER A 287 30.97 -24.93 8.07
N ASN A 288 32.00 -24.52 7.31
CA ASN A 288 31.94 -23.38 6.38
C ASN A 288 32.19 -23.71 4.90
N ARG A 289 32.28 -25.00 4.51
CA ARG A 289 32.78 -25.44 3.18
C ARG A 289 32.02 -24.83 1.99
N ASN A 290 30.72 -24.56 2.13
CA ASN A 290 29.88 -24.03 1.04
C ASN A 290 29.18 -22.69 1.35
N ASN A 291 29.21 -22.20 2.60
CA ASN A 291 28.43 -21.00 2.98
C ASN A 291 28.88 -19.74 2.25
N VAL A 292 30.18 -19.60 1.95
CA VAL A 292 30.68 -18.45 1.19
C VAL A 292 30.28 -18.53 -0.28
N LYS A 293 30.30 -19.73 -0.87
CA LYS A 293 29.87 -19.95 -2.27
C LYS A 293 28.37 -19.66 -2.41
N GLN A 294 27.56 -20.19 -1.49
CA GLN A 294 26.11 -19.92 -1.43
C GLN A 294 25.83 -18.42 -1.28
N ALA A 295 26.49 -17.73 -0.35
CA ALA A 295 26.24 -16.30 -0.14
C ALA A 295 26.66 -15.44 -1.34
N LYS A 296 27.72 -15.82 -2.06
CA LYS A 296 28.13 -15.15 -3.31
C LYS A 296 27.11 -15.38 -4.42
N ALA A 297 26.58 -16.59 -4.55
CA ALA A 297 25.52 -16.89 -5.50
C ALA A 297 24.25 -16.07 -5.19
N GLN A 298 23.88 -15.98 -3.91
CA GLN A 298 22.75 -15.15 -3.47
C GLN A 298 22.96 -13.66 -3.77
N ALA A 299 24.18 -13.12 -3.54
CA ALA A 299 24.48 -11.73 -3.86
C ALA A 299 24.37 -11.43 -5.36
N ARG A 300 24.85 -12.34 -6.22
CA ARG A 300 24.69 -12.24 -7.68
C ARG A 300 23.22 -12.34 -8.09
N TYR A 301 22.45 -13.23 -7.46
CA TYR A 301 21.02 -13.34 -7.71
C TYR A 301 20.30 -12.01 -7.41
N THR A 302 20.55 -11.41 -6.23
CA THR A 302 19.91 -10.13 -5.86
C THR A 302 20.34 -8.97 -6.76
N GLU A 303 21.56 -9.00 -7.29
CA GLU A 303 22.05 -8.02 -8.27
C GLU A 303 21.29 -8.14 -9.59
N MET A 304 21.18 -9.35 -10.16
CA MET A 304 20.43 -9.60 -11.40
C MET A 304 18.93 -9.33 -11.24
N GLN A 305 18.37 -9.62 -10.06
CA GLN A 305 16.98 -9.33 -9.75
C GLN A 305 16.71 -7.82 -9.70
N LEU A 306 17.63 -7.04 -9.10
CA LEU A 306 17.52 -5.58 -9.09
C LEU A 306 17.63 -4.99 -10.50
N GLU A 307 18.54 -5.50 -11.33
CA GLU A 307 18.69 -5.07 -12.72
C GLU A 307 17.41 -5.35 -13.53
N SER A 308 16.90 -6.58 -13.48
CA SER A 308 15.66 -6.97 -14.16
C SER A 308 14.44 -6.17 -13.68
N ALA A 309 14.31 -5.96 -12.37
CA ALA A 309 13.25 -5.15 -11.80
C ALA A 309 13.37 -3.67 -12.22
N SER A 310 14.57 -3.13 -12.33
CA SER A 310 14.79 -1.75 -12.80
C SER A 310 14.26 -1.58 -14.23
N PHE A 311 14.55 -2.53 -15.14
CA PHE A 311 13.98 -2.52 -16.48
C PHE A 311 12.45 -2.63 -16.48
N THR A 312 11.88 -3.47 -15.62
CA THR A 312 10.43 -3.65 -15.52
C THR A 312 9.74 -2.38 -15.02
N VAL A 313 10.30 -1.73 -13.99
CA VAL A 313 9.76 -0.48 -13.46
C VAL A 313 9.91 0.65 -14.50
N GLU A 314 11.04 0.78 -15.18
CA GLU A 314 11.21 1.78 -16.24
C GLU A 314 10.20 1.60 -17.39
N ASN A 315 10.02 0.36 -17.87
CA ASN A 315 9.04 0.05 -18.92
C ASN A 315 7.61 0.32 -18.45
N GLY A 316 7.27 -0.05 -17.21
CA GLY A 316 5.97 0.24 -16.62
C GLY A 316 5.69 1.74 -16.50
N LEU A 317 6.69 2.53 -16.08
CA LEU A 317 6.59 3.99 -16.05
C LEU A 317 6.37 4.56 -17.44
N ARG A 318 7.08 4.05 -18.45
CA ARG A 318 6.91 4.49 -19.84
C ARG A 318 5.50 4.23 -20.35
N GLN A 319 4.97 3.03 -20.10
CA GLN A 319 3.61 2.67 -20.49
C GLN A 319 2.57 3.58 -19.82
N LEU A 320 2.69 3.81 -18.51
CA LEU A 320 1.79 4.70 -17.78
C LEU A 320 1.90 6.15 -18.28
N TYR A 321 3.11 6.62 -18.60
CA TYR A 321 3.33 7.95 -19.15
C TYR A 321 2.64 8.12 -20.51
N ASP A 322 2.89 7.21 -21.45
CA ASP A 322 2.28 7.25 -22.78
C ASP A 322 0.75 7.16 -22.69
N GLN A 323 0.22 6.32 -21.79
CA GLN A 323 -1.21 6.24 -21.49
C GLN A 323 -1.77 7.56 -20.94
N SER A 324 -1.04 8.22 -20.02
CA SER A 324 -1.47 9.50 -19.44
C SER A 324 -1.58 10.59 -20.51
N VAL A 325 -0.62 10.65 -21.45
CA VAL A 325 -0.60 11.60 -22.56
C VAL A 325 -1.78 11.35 -23.49
N SER A 326 -2.03 10.08 -23.85
CA SER A 326 -3.16 9.72 -24.71
C SER A 326 -4.51 10.05 -24.06
N LEU A 327 -4.71 9.67 -22.79
CA LEU A 327 -5.93 9.95 -22.05
C LEU A 327 -6.17 11.46 -21.92
N LYS A 328 -5.11 12.23 -21.62
CA LYS A 328 -5.19 13.68 -21.50
C LYS A 328 -5.65 14.32 -22.81
N LYS A 329 -5.09 13.89 -23.94
CA LYS A 329 -5.50 14.35 -25.27
C LYS A 329 -6.98 14.04 -25.53
N SER A 330 -7.45 12.82 -25.27
CA SER A 330 -8.86 12.46 -25.44
C SER A 330 -9.79 13.26 -24.52
N ILE A 331 -9.41 13.50 -23.28
CA ILE A 331 -10.17 14.34 -22.34
C ILE A 331 -10.32 15.77 -22.89
N ASP A 332 -9.24 16.34 -23.42
CA ASP A 332 -9.27 17.70 -23.96
C ASP A 332 -10.14 17.79 -25.24
N GLU A 333 -10.09 16.80 -26.12
CA GLU A 333 -10.96 16.68 -27.30
C GLU A 333 -12.45 16.56 -26.91
N TYR A 334 -12.79 15.68 -25.96
CA TYR A 334 -14.16 15.55 -25.44
C TYR A 334 -14.66 16.85 -24.80
N LYS A 335 -13.81 17.50 -24.00
CA LYS A 335 -14.16 18.76 -23.30
C LYS A 335 -14.54 19.86 -24.29
N ASP A 336 -13.82 19.98 -25.40
CA ASP A 336 -14.09 20.99 -26.42
C ASP A 336 -15.38 20.72 -27.19
N VAL A 337 -15.69 19.46 -27.49
CA VAL A 337 -16.94 19.08 -28.18
C VAL A 337 -18.15 19.24 -27.26
N LEU A 338 -18.07 18.74 -26.02
CA LEU A 338 -19.17 18.81 -25.05
C LEU A 338 -19.53 20.26 -24.67
N LYS A 339 -18.55 21.16 -24.60
CA LYS A 339 -18.80 22.61 -24.37
C LYS A 339 -19.65 23.25 -25.47
N ARG A 340 -19.51 22.79 -26.72
CA ARG A 340 -20.26 23.32 -27.87
C ARG A 340 -21.67 22.74 -27.93
N GLN A 341 -21.88 21.52 -27.42
CA GLN A 341 -23.16 20.81 -27.42
C GLN A 341 -24.03 21.14 -26.19
N ASN A 342 -24.11 22.41 -25.77
CA ASN A 342 -24.94 22.79 -24.61
C ASN A 342 -26.44 22.74 -24.96
N SER A 343 -26.98 21.51 -25.13
CA SER A 343 -28.21 21.24 -25.89
C SER A 343 -29.29 20.50 -25.12
N LEU A 344 -29.04 19.85 -23.99
CA LEU A 344 -30.08 19.08 -23.28
C LEU A 344 -31.33 19.92 -22.96
N VAL A 345 -31.14 21.16 -22.49
CA VAL A 345 -32.24 22.09 -22.22
C VAL A 345 -32.97 22.47 -23.51
N LEU A 346 -32.23 22.67 -24.60
CA LEU A 346 -32.80 23.01 -25.91
C LEU A 346 -33.56 21.83 -26.52
N LEU A 347 -33.03 20.61 -26.42
CA LEU A 347 -33.66 19.36 -26.83
C LEU A 347 -34.95 19.11 -26.05
N ASN A 348 -34.92 19.26 -24.72
CA ASN A 348 -36.11 19.18 -23.87
C ASN A 348 -37.19 20.19 -24.29
N LYS A 349 -36.79 21.43 -24.58
CA LYS A 349 -37.73 22.47 -25.02
C LYS A 349 -38.28 22.19 -26.42
N ALA A 350 -37.45 21.70 -27.34
CA ALA A 350 -37.83 21.40 -28.72
C ALA A 350 -38.83 20.24 -28.78
N ILE A 351 -38.62 19.17 -28.00
CA ILE A 351 -39.57 18.03 -27.97
C ILE A 351 -40.91 18.42 -27.34
N GLN A 352 -40.88 19.22 -26.26
CA GLN A 352 -42.11 19.74 -25.63
C GLN A 352 -42.89 20.67 -26.56
N ALA A 353 -42.19 21.48 -27.36
CA ALA A 353 -42.79 22.36 -28.36
C ALA A 353 -43.16 21.64 -29.68
N GLY A 354 -42.93 20.33 -29.78
CA GLY A 354 -43.20 19.54 -30.99
C GLY A 354 -42.32 19.91 -32.19
N GLN A 355 -41.19 20.58 -31.98
CA GLN A 355 -40.27 21.03 -33.04
C GLN A 355 -39.32 19.92 -33.52
N ILE A 356 -39.15 18.87 -32.72
CA ILE A 356 -38.40 17.66 -33.07
C ILE A 356 -39.25 16.43 -32.76
N SER A 357 -39.00 15.35 -33.48
CA SER A 357 -39.65 14.06 -33.25
C SER A 357 -39.10 13.37 -32.00
N MET A 358 -39.87 12.41 -31.47
CA MET A 358 -39.44 11.57 -30.34
C MET A 358 -38.16 10.77 -30.66
N ILE A 359 -38.01 10.34 -31.92
CA ILE A 359 -36.84 9.59 -32.37
C ILE A 359 -35.60 10.49 -32.36
N GLU A 360 -35.69 11.69 -32.94
CA GLU A 360 -34.59 12.66 -32.94
C GLU A 360 -34.17 13.01 -31.52
N TYR A 361 -35.13 13.29 -30.64
CA TYR A 361 -34.86 13.56 -29.23
C TYR A 361 -34.08 12.42 -28.56
N PHE A 362 -34.54 11.17 -28.68
CA PHE A 362 -33.87 10.06 -28.01
C PHE A 362 -32.50 9.73 -28.60
N VAL A 363 -32.32 9.87 -29.92
CA VAL A 363 -31.01 9.68 -30.56
C VAL A 363 -30.00 10.69 -30.02
N ASP A 364 -30.37 11.96 -29.97
CA ASP A 364 -29.49 13.04 -29.52
C ASP A 364 -29.18 12.94 -28.02
N VAL A 365 -30.21 12.72 -27.20
CA VAL A 365 -30.07 12.64 -25.74
C VAL A 365 -29.26 11.40 -25.32
N THR A 366 -29.48 10.25 -25.97
CA THR A 366 -28.70 9.03 -25.71
C THR A 366 -27.24 9.25 -26.06
N THR A 367 -26.96 9.82 -27.23
CA THR A 367 -25.60 10.12 -27.69
C THR A 367 -24.91 11.09 -26.73
N TYR A 368 -25.62 12.11 -26.26
CA TYR A 368 -25.10 13.06 -25.28
C TYR A 368 -24.74 12.38 -23.95
N TYR A 369 -25.66 11.62 -23.34
CA TYR A 369 -25.39 10.96 -22.06
C TYR A 369 -24.26 9.94 -22.16
N GLN A 370 -24.19 9.14 -23.23
CA GLN A 370 -23.08 8.23 -23.47
C GLN A 370 -21.75 8.99 -23.61
N SER A 371 -21.74 10.12 -24.31
CA SER A 371 -20.55 10.94 -24.48
C SER A 371 -20.07 11.55 -23.16
N VAL A 372 -20.98 12.05 -22.31
CA VAL A 372 -20.63 12.55 -20.98
C VAL A 372 -20.15 11.42 -20.08
N GLN A 373 -20.81 10.26 -20.06
CA GLN A 373 -20.36 9.11 -19.28
C GLN A 373 -18.95 8.65 -19.69
N ASN A 374 -18.68 8.57 -21.00
CA ASN A 374 -17.34 8.26 -21.53
C ASN A 374 -16.31 9.31 -21.11
N TYR A 375 -16.67 10.59 -21.16
CA TYR A 375 -15.80 11.67 -20.68
C TYR A 375 -15.45 11.51 -19.19
N LEU A 376 -16.43 11.24 -18.32
CA LEU A 376 -16.21 11.03 -16.89
C LEU A 376 -15.32 9.79 -16.63
N GLN A 377 -15.53 8.71 -17.38
CA GLN A 377 -14.70 7.49 -17.33
C GLN A 377 -13.25 7.80 -17.72
N LEU A 378 -13.03 8.53 -18.81
CA LEU A 378 -11.69 8.94 -19.23
C LEU A 378 -10.98 9.79 -18.15
N GLN A 379 -11.72 10.70 -17.50
CA GLN A 379 -11.18 11.49 -16.39
C GLN A 379 -10.76 10.60 -15.21
N ASN A 380 -11.59 9.65 -14.78
CA ASN A 380 -11.24 8.71 -13.72
C ASN A 380 -9.98 7.90 -14.09
N GLN A 381 -9.94 7.35 -15.30
CA GLN A 381 -8.79 6.57 -15.78
C GLN A 381 -7.51 7.40 -15.79
N TYR A 382 -7.58 8.64 -16.28
CA TYR A 382 -6.43 9.55 -16.26
C TYR A 382 -5.94 9.78 -14.82
N GLN A 383 -6.85 10.06 -13.89
CA GLN A 383 -6.47 10.32 -12.50
C GLN A 383 -5.86 9.09 -11.82
N LYS A 384 -6.35 7.89 -12.13
CA LYS A 384 -5.75 6.63 -11.64
C LYS A 384 -4.36 6.41 -12.20
N VAL A 385 -4.16 6.62 -13.51
CA VAL A 385 -2.83 6.54 -14.14
C VAL A 385 -1.88 7.55 -13.50
N MET A 386 -2.34 8.78 -13.23
CA MET A 386 -1.56 9.80 -12.53
C MET A 386 -1.23 9.38 -11.09
N ALA A 387 -2.17 8.80 -10.36
CA ALA A 387 -1.92 8.27 -9.02
C ALA A 387 -0.86 7.16 -9.03
N GLN A 388 -0.89 6.28 -10.03
CA GLN A 388 0.10 5.21 -10.22
C GLN A 388 1.48 5.76 -10.62
N LEU A 389 1.52 6.74 -11.53
CA LEU A 389 2.75 7.43 -11.94
C LEU A 389 3.47 8.07 -10.76
N TYR A 390 2.73 8.69 -9.84
CA TYR A 390 3.27 9.36 -8.66
C TYR A 390 3.15 8.54 -7.38
N LYS A 391 2.92 7.22 -7.48
CA LYS A 391 2.74 6.35 -6.31
C LYS A 391 3.90 6.46 -5.32
N TYR A 392 5.12 6.68 -5.82
CA TYR A 392 6.34 6.83 -5.02
C TYR A 392 6.34 8.05 -4.08
N ARG A 393 5.38 8.96 -4.23
CA ARG A 393 5.18 10.14 -3.37
C ARG A 393 4.12 9.94 -2.27
N LEU A 394 3.41 8.81 -2.24
CA LEU A 394 2.34 8.50 -1.26
C LEU A 394 2.90 8.02 0.08
#